data_AF-A0A817G905-F1
#
_entry.id   AF-A0A817G905-F1
#
_cell.length_a   1.000
_cell.length_b   1.000
_cell.length_c   1.000
_cell.angle_alpha   90.00
_cell.angle_beta   90.00
_cell.angle_gamma   90.00
#
_symmetry.space_group_name_H-M   'P 1'
#
loop_
_entity.id
_entity.type
_entity.pdbx_description
1 polymer ?
#
loop_
_entity_poly.entity_id
_entity_poly.type
_entity_poly.pdbx_seq_one_letter_code
_entity_poly.pdbx_strand_id
1 'polypeptide(L)'
;MWVPLFYQAHTCFVHQSTSYKMLLATALCFRGENIIPKEIEQKLIIDMKQWWRFCDLSPTGFKCRINYCRPYIFQDISDLVWADKQVCALANETNASPNIFAI
;
A
#
# COMPACT_ATOMS: atom_id res chain seq x y z
N MET A 1 3.95 13.97 0.16
CA MET A 1 2.77 13.51 -0.61
C MET A 1 2.72 11.99 -0.47
N TRP A 2 1.83 11.44 0.36
CA TRP A 2 2.00 10.13 1.00
C TRP A 2 1.12 8.99 0.47
N VAL A 3 0.19 9.22 -0.45
CA VAL A 3 -0.85 8.20 -0.70
C VAL A 3 -1.24 7.95 -2.17
N PRO A 4 -1.24 8.90 -3.14
CA PRO A 4 -1.71 8.56 -4.48
C PRO A 4 -0.76 7.63 -5.26
N LEU A 5 0.48 7.41 -4.78
CA LEU A 5 1.49 6.59 -5.46
C LEU A 5 1.44 5.10 -5.09
N PHE A 6 0.85 4.70 -3.96
CA PHE A 6 1.00 3.31 -3.48
C PHE A 6 0.09 2.31 -4.19
N TYR A 7 -0.99 2.79 -4.80
CA TYR A 7 -1.95 1.95 -5.53
C TYR A 7 -1.92 2.24 -7.02
N GLN A 8 -0.72 2.44 -7.57
CA GLN A 8 -0.52 2.50 -9.00
C GLN A 8 -0.07 1.13 -9.48
N ALA A 9 -0.53 0.70 -10.66
CA ALA A 9 -0.21 -0.62 -11.18
C ALA A 9 1.30 -0.88 -11.30
N HIS A 10 2.11 0.19 -11.47
CA HIS A 10 3.57 0.11 -11.58
C HIS A 10 4.31 0.05 -10.24
N THR A 11 3.62 0.25 -9.10
CA THR A 11 4.23 0.11 -7.77
C THR A 11 3.92 -1.23 -7.12
N CYS A 12 3.10 -2.06 -7.76
CA CYS A 12 2.80 -3.41 -7.31
C CYS A 12 3.97 -4.34 -7.61
N PHE A 13 4.37 -5.15 -6.63
CA PHE A 13 5.37 -6.22 -6.83
C PHE A 13 4.89 -7.33 -7.77
N VAL A 14 3.59 -7.35 -8.04
CA VAL A 14 2.90 -8.40 -8.77
C VAL A 14 2.20 -7.75 -9.95
N HIS A 15 2.36 -8.32 -11.14
CA HIS A 15 1.67 -7.82 -12.34
C HIS A 15 0.16 -7.97 -12.16
N GLN A 16 -0.56 -6.86 -12.14
CA GLN A 16 -2.01 -6.85 -11.96
C GLN A 16 -2.73 -6.62 -13.29
N SER A 17 -3.88 -7.27 -13.48
CA SER A 17 -4.76 -6.99 -14.62
C SER A 17 -5.46 -5.63 -14.42
N THR A 18 -5.77 -4.95 -15.52
CA THR A 18 -6.43 -3.62 -15.55
C THR A 18 -7.92 -3.65 -15.20
N SER A 19 -8.47 -4.84 -14.93
CA SER A 19 -9.87 -5.03 -14.52
C SER A 19 -10.15 -4.54 -13.09
N TYR A 20 -11.44 -4.34 -12.78
CA TYR A 20 -11.93 -3.85 -11.49
C TYR A 20 -11.33 -4.61 -10.29
N LYS A 21 -10.56 -3.94 -9.44
CA LYS A 21 -9.94 -4.57 -8.26
C LYS A 21 -10.88 -4.44 -7.07
N MET A 22 -11.29 -5.58 -6.52
CA MET A 22 -12.01 -5.64 -5.25
C MET A 22 -11.06 -6.16 -4.18
N LEU A 23 -11.07 -5.49 -3.04
CA LEU A 23 -10.22 -5.76 -1.91
C LEU A 23 -10.97 -6.64 -0.91
N LEU A 24 -10.30 -7.69 -0.45
CA LEU A 24 -10.76 -8.56 0.64
C LEU A 24 -10.13 -8.18 1.97
N ALA A 25 -8.93 -7.61 1.95
CA ALA A 25 -8.26 -7.08 3.14
C ALA A 25 -7.14 -6.14 2.70
N THR A 26 -6.83 -5.14 3.52
CA THR A 26 -5.64 -4.31 3.31
C THR A 26 -5.00 -3.91 4.62
N ALA A 27 -3.67 -4.08 4.69
CA ALA A 27 -2.83 -3.59 5.77
C ALA A 27 -1.77 -2.62 5.22
N LEU A 28 -1.58 -1.51 5.94
CA LEU A 28 -0.60 -0.47 5.62
C LEU A 28 0.43 -0.40 6.74
N CYS A 29 1.69 -0.63 6.38
CA CYS A 29 2.82 -0.62 7.29
C CYS A 29 3.67 0.62 6.99
N PHE A 30 3.52 1.66 7.80
CA PHE A 30 4.28 2.91 7.68
C PHE A 30 5.58 2.82 8.47
N ARG A 31 6.66 3.42 7.94
CA ARG A 31 7.97 3.46 8.59
C ARG A 31 8.63 4.84 8.46
N GLY A 32 9.12 5.42 9.57
CA GLY A 32 9.79 6.74 9.61
C GLY A 32 9.59 7.52 10.92
N GLU A 33 10.51 8.45 11.22
CA GLU A 33 10.60 9.11 12.54
C GLU A 33 9.51 10.16 12.79
N ASN A 34 8.94 10.75 11.74
CA ASN A 34 7.96 11.84 11.83
C ASN A 34 6.60 11.45 11.25
N ILE A 35 6.09 10.28 11.62
CA ILE A 35 4.77 9.82 11.17
C ILE A 35 3.71 10.25 12.18
N ILE A 36 2.73 11.04 11.72
CA ILE A 36 1.62 11.49 12.55
C ILE A 36 0.39 10.64 12.20
N PRO A 37 -0.14 9.81 13.14
CA PRO A 37 -1.28 8.92 12.85
C PRO A 37 -2.50 9.66 12.29
N LYS A 38 -2.80 10.85 12.80
CA LYS A 38 -3.92 11.68 12.35
C LYS A 38 -3.82 12.07 10.87
N GLU A 39 -2.61 12.33 10.36
CA GLU A 39 -2.41 12.65 8.94
C GLU A 39 -2.68 11.44 8.04
N ILE A 40 -2.34 10.24 8.51
CA ILE A 40 -2.62 8.98 7.81
C ILE A 40 -4.13 8.77 7.72
N GLU A 41 -4.85 8.90 8.84
CA GLU A 41 -6.31 8.71 8.88
C GLU A 41 -7.03 9.68 7.94
N GLN A 42 -6.66 10.97 7.97
CA GLN A 42 -7.24 11.99 7.10
C GLN A 42 -7.00 11.68 5.62
N LYS A 43 -5.81 11.19 5.27
CA LYS A 43 -5.50 10.82 3.89
C LYS A 43 -6.22 9.56 3.44
N LEU A 44 -6.27 8.54 4.29
CA LEU A 44 -7.01 7.32 3.98
C LEU A 44 -8.48 7.63 3.68
N ILE A 45 -9.14 8.46 4.48
CA ILE A 45 -10.54 8.86 4.24
C ILE A 45 -10.75 9.47 2.86
N ILE A 46 -9.80 10.28 2.38
CA ILE A 46 -9.87 10.92 1.06
C ILE A 46 -9.67 9.87 -0.04
N ASP A 47 -8.66 9.02 0.11
CA ASP A 47 -8.26 8.07 -0.93
C ASP A 47 -9.17 6.83 -1.02
N MET A 48 -9.82 6.41 0.10
CA MET A 48 -10.82 5.32 0.08
C MET A 48 -11.92 5.58 -0.95
N LYS A 49 -12.35 6.84 -1.09
CA LYS A 49 -13.54 7.18 -1.88
C LYS A 49 -13.30 7.11 -3.39
N GLN A 50 -12.06 7.25 -3.83
CA GLN A 50 -11.77 7.41 -5.25
C GLN A 50 -11.12 6.17 -5.87
N TRP A 51 -10.35 5.39 -5.10
CA TRP A 51 -9.48 4.33 -5.66
C TRP A 51 -9.73 2.93 -5.11
N TRP A 52 -10.23 2.78 -3.87
CA TRP A 52 -10.27 1.50 -3.17
C TRP A 52 -11.72 1.02 -3.03
N ARG A 53 -12.01 -0.19 -3.50
CA ARG A 53 -13.34 -0.81 -3.38
C ARG A 53 -13.21 -2.14 -2.65
N PHE A 54 -13.89 -2.27 -1.53
CA PHE A 54 -13.95 -3.52 -0.79
C PHE A 54 -15.06 -4.40 -1.32
N CYS A 55 -14.86 -5.72 -1.27
CA CYS A 55 -15.93 -6.68 -1.46
C CYS A 55 -16.97 -6.52 -0.36
N ASP A 56 -18.26 -6.70 -0.69
CA ASP A 56 -19.37 -6.48 0.25
C ASP A 56 -19.31 -7.36 1.51
N LEU A 57 -18.61 -8.50 1.44
CA LEU A 57 -18.45 -9.44 2.54
C LEU A 57 -17.20 -9.19 3.40
N SER A 58 -16.35 -8.23 3.02
CA SER A 58 -15.15 -7.86 3.77
C SER A 58 -15.44 -6.76 4.78
N PRO A 59 -14.83 -6.77 5.98
CA PRO A 59 -14.82 -5.57 6.81
C PRO A 59 -14.22 -4.40 6.01
N THR A 60 -14.92 -3.27 5.97
CA THR A 60 -14.46 -2.07 5.29
C THR A 60 -13.50 -1.31 6.19
N GLY A 61 -12.22 -1.28 5.83
CA GLY A 61 -11.23 -0.53 6.59
C GLY A 61 -9.80 -0.94 6.31
N PHE A 62 -8.87 -0.07 6.71
CA PHE A 62 -7.44 -0.31 6.59
C PHE A 62 -6.83 -0.65 7.94
N LYS A 63 -6.08 -1.76 7.99
CA LYS A 63 -5.25 -2.05 9.17
C LYS A 63 -3.95 -1.26 9.07
N CYS A 64 -3.80 -0.22 9.89
CA CYS A 64 -2.60 0.60 9.87
C CYS A 64 -1.66 0.21 11.02
N ARG A 65 -0.36 0.08 10.72
CA ARG A 65 0.72 -0.02 11.71
C ARG A 65 1.81 0.98 11.38
N ILE A 66 2.42 1.53 12.42
CA ILE A 66 3.48 2.54 12.30
C ILE A 66 4.71 2.03 13.05
N ASN A 67 5.85 2.10 12.38
CA ASN A 67 7.17 1.89 12.95
C ASN A 67 7.95 3.21 12.90
N TYR A 68 8.34 3.75 14.05
CA TYR A 68 9.02 5.04 14.12
C TYR A 68 10.51 4.98 13.77
N CYS A 69 11.08 3.79 13.56
CA CYS A 69 12.46 3.66 13.12
C CYS A 69 12.61 4.10 11.65
N ARG A 70 13.62 4.91 11.35
CA ARG A 70 13.94 5.31 9.97
C ARG A 70 14.10 4.08 9.04
N PRO A 71 13.68 4.17 7.77
CA PRO A 71 14.03 3.17 6.75
C PRO A 71 15.55 3.07 6.62
N TYR A 72 16.05 1.84 6.52
CA TYR A 72 17.47 1.57 6.32
C TYR A 72 17.69 1.22 4.86
N ILE A 73 18.70 1.83 4.25
CA ILE A 73 19.20 1.46 2.92
C ILE A 73 20.62 0.97 3.13
N PHE A 74 20.91 -0.21 2.57
CA PHE A 74 22.26 -0.72 2.55
C PHE A 74 23.11 0.12 1.58
N GLN A 75 24.27 0.58 2.02
CA GLN A 75 25.06 1.62 1.35
C GLN A 75 25.53 1.26 -0.07
N ASP A 76 25.51 -0.02 -0.45
CA ASP A 76 25.98 -0.51 -1.75
C ASP A 76 24.88 -0.67 -2.83
N ILE A 77 23.61 -0.32 -2.53
CA ILE A 77 22.51 -0.43 -3.50
C ILE A 77 22.25 0.94 -4.15
N SER A 78 22.69 1.12 -5.40
CA SER A 78 22.60 2.37 -6.17
C SER A 78 21.18 2.82 -6.54
N ASP A 79 20.22 1.90 -6.49
CA ASP A 79 18.92 2.08 -7.14
C ASP A 79 17.85 2.65 -6.20
N LEU A 80 18.20 2.87 -4.93
CA LEU A 80 17.28 3.35 -3.91
C LEU A 80 17.76 4.69 -3.33
N VAL A 81 16.90 5.70 -3.41
CA VAL A 81 17.14 7.01 -2.80
C VAL A 81 16.69 6.99 -1.34
N TRP A 82 17.48 7.64 -0.47
CA TRP A 82 17.12 7.86 0.94
C TRP A 82 15.75 8.51 1.06
N ALA A 83 14.87 7.84 1.81
CA ALA A 83 13.55 8.34 2.14
C ALA A 83 13.40 8.48 3.65
N ASP A 84 12.92 9.63 4.12
CA ASP A 84 12.63 9.84 5.54
C ASP A 84 11.46 8.97 6.01
N LYS A 85 10.57 8.62 5.08
CA LYS A 85 9.35 7.87 5.37
C LYS A 85 8.96 6.97 4.19
N GLN A 86 8.46 5.78 4.50
CA GLN A 86 8.03 4.78 3.53
C GLN A 86 6.73 4.11 4.01
N VAL A 87 5.98 3.53 3.07
CA VAL A 87 4.86 2.65 3.41
C VAL A 87 4.86 1.43 2.49
N CYS A 88 4.56 0.28 3.09
CA CYS A 88 4.32 -0.97 2.38
C CYS A 88 2.85 -1.34 2.55
N ALA A 89 2.18 -1.62 1.43
CA ALA A 89 0.79 -2.07 1.41
C ALA A 89 0.75 -3.58 1.18
N LEU A 90 0.06 -4.29 2.07
CA LEU A 90 -0.26 -5.69 1.92
C LEU A 90 -1.76 -5.76 1.62
N ALA A 91 -2.09 -5.98 0.35
CA ALA A 91 -3.47 -6.07 -0.11
C ALA A 91 -3.80 -7.51 -0.53
N ASN A 92 -4.94 -8.00 -0.07
CA ASN A 92 -5.55 -9.21 -0.59
C ASN A 92 -6.64 -8.79 -1.57
N GLU A 93 -6.47 -9.13 -2.84
CA GLU A 93 -7.34 -8.70 -3.94
C GLU A 93 -7.89 -9.91 -4.68
N THR A 94 -9.11 -9.79 -5.21
CA THR A 94 -9.73 -10.87 -6.00
C THR A 94 -9.15 -11.00 -7.41
N ASN A 95 -8.41 -10.00 -7.90
CA ASN A 95 -7.96 -9.88 -9.29
C ASN A 95 -6.42 -9.85 -9.45
N ALA A 96 -5.70 -10.61 -8.62
CA ALA A 96 -4.31 -10.94 -8.93
C ALA A 96 -4.28 -11.70 -10.27
N SER A 97 -3.36 -11.33 -11.18
CA SER A 97 -3.33 -11.90 -12.53
C SER A 97 -3.24 -13.43 -12.50
N PRO A 98 -4.05 -14.16 -13.29
CA PRO A 98 -3.99 -15.63 -13.34
C PRO A 98 -2.62 -16.15 -13.80
N ASN A 99 -1.84 -15.33 -14.52
CA ASN A 99 -0.49 -15.67 -14.99
C ASN A 99 0.53 -15.84 -13.86
N ILE A 100 0.18 -15.53 -12.61
CA ILE A 100 1.05 -15.71 -11.43
C ILE A 100 0.79 -17.07 -10.77
N PHE A 101 -0.39 -17.68 -11.01
CA PHE A 101 -0.80 -18.95 -10.41
C PHE A 101 -0.72 -20.13 -11.39
N ALA A 102 -0.09 -19.96 -12.56
CA ALA A 102 0.19 -21.06 -13.46
C ALA A 102 1.31 -21.93 -12.85
N ILE A 103 0.94 -23.15 -12.43
CA ILE A 103 1.86 -24.25 -12.12
C ILE A 103 2.22 -24.96 -13.42
#